data_AF-T0RU39-F1
#
_entry.id   AF-T0RU39-F1
#
_cell.length_a   1.000
_cell.length_b   1.000
_cell.length_c   1.000
_cell.angle_alpha   90.00
_cell.angle_beta   90.00
_cell.angle_gamma   90.00
#
_symmetry.space_group_name_H-M   'P 1'
#
loop_
_entity.id
_entity.type
_entity.pdbx_description
1 polymer ?
#
loop_
_entity_poly.entity_id
_entity_poly.type
_entity_poly.pdbx_seq_one_letter_code
_entity_poly.pdbx_strand_id
1 'polypeptide(L)'
;MMSFLRKSLLILTLIASSQSFALTCDQSVLEQVINRVIEDEPTSVIESGSVENLGDGFFEVYLQVSNGQYPDVWPSHNYYEAVIDAQCKVYMLTLVETHM
;
A
#
# COMPACT_ATOMS: atom_id res chain seq x y z
N MET A 1 62.23 10.53 3.34
CA MET A 1 61.10 11.15 4.07
C MET A 1 60.02 11.53 3.07
N MET A 2 58.77 11.17 3.40
CA MET A 2 57.49 11.64 2.85
C MET A 2 57.13 11.29 1.39
N SER A 3 56.50 10.12 1.24
CA SER A 3 55.59 9.79 0.13
C SER A 3 54.18 10.27 0.50
N PHE A 4 53.65 11.25 -0.24
CA PHE A 4 52.31 11.79 -0.05
C PHE A 4 51.29 11.03 -0.93
N LEU A 5 50.42 10.28 -0.27
CA LEU A 5 48.96 10.31 -0.43
C LEU A 5 48.43 10.65 -1.84
N ARG A 6 48.01 9.63 -2.61
CA ARG A 6 46.76 9.66 -3.39
C ARG A 6 46.12 8.27 -3.42
N LYS A 7 45.30 7.98 -2.41
CA LYS A 7 44.31 6.91 -2.41
C LYS A 7 43.15 7.36 -3.33
N SER A 8 43.35 7.24 -4.64
CA SER A 8 42.29 7.49 -5.62
C SER A 8 41.44 6.23 -5.78
N LEU A 9 40.13 6.46 -5.73
CA LEU A 9 39.07 5.60 -6.26
C LEU A 9 38.88 4.23 -5.58
N LEU A 10 38.11 4.25 -4.49
CA LEU A 10 37.24 3.13 -4.14
C LEU A 10 35.85 3.69 -3.79
N ILE A 11 35.19 4.22 -4.82
CA ILE A 11 33.73 4.40 -4.84
C ILE A 11 33.28 3.83 -6.20
N LEU A 12 33.40 2.51 -6.37
CA LEU A 12 32.45 1.81 -7.22
C LEU A 12 31.33 1.37 -6.28
N THR A 13 30.37 2.29 -6.18
CA THR A 13 28.99 2.10 -5.78
C THR A 13 28.55 0.63 -5.82
N LEU A 14 28.30 0.12 -4.63
CA LEU A 14 27.59 -1.10 -4.29
C LEU A 14 26.13 -1.00 -4.80
N ILE A 15 25.90 -0.97 -6.12
CA ILE A 15 24.57 -1.14 -6.72
C ILE A 15 24.43 -2.62 -7.06
N ALA A 16 24.48 -3.45 -6.02
CA ALA A 16 24.39 -4.89 -6.17
C ALA A 16 23.70 -5.51 -4.95
N SER A 17 22.48 -5.07 -4.63
CA SER A 17 21.51 -5.88 -3.88
C SER A 17 20.18 -5.14 -3.68
N SER A 18 19.41 -4.96 -4.75
CA SER A 18 17.98 -4.71 -4.61
C SER A 18 17.19 -5.32 -5.76
N GLN A 19 17.43 -6.62 -6.03
CA GLN A 19 16.35 -7.48 -6.51
C GLN A 19 15.44 -7.84 -5.33
N SER A 20 14.92 -6.82 -4.66
CA SER A 20 13.72 -6.99 -3.85
C SER A 20 12.58 -6.90 -4.84
N PHE A 21 11.68 -7.88 -4.82
CA PHE A 21 10.32 -7.70 -5.32
C PHE A 21 9.72 -6.57 -4.48
N ALA A 22 10.05 -5.33 -4.80
CA ALA A 22 9.43 -4.18 -4.18
C ALA A 22 7.98 -4.25 -4.64
N LEU A 23 7.07 -4.61 -3.73
CA LEU A 23 5.67 -4.28 -3.92
C LEU A 23 5.63 -2.80 -4.31
N THR A 24 4.94 -2.48 -5.39
CA THR A 24 4.67 -1.08 -5.71
C THR A 24 3.93 -0.46 -4.51
N CYS A 25 4.08 0.85 -4.27
CA CYS A 25 3.29 1.49 -3.20
C CYS A 25 1.81 1.15 -3.35
N ASP A 26 1.31 1.06 -4.59
CA ASP A 26 -0.03 0.64 -4.95
C ASP A 26 -0.45 -0.69 -4.30
N GLN A 27 0.38 -1.75 -4.45
CA GLN A 27 0.09 -3.06 -3.85
C GLN A 27 0.17 -2.98 -2.32
N SER A 28 1.15 -2.26 -1.78
CA SER A 28 1.32 -2.09 -0.33
C SER A 28 0.16 -1.33 0.31
N VAL A 29 -0.38 -0.32 -0.37
CA VAL A 29 -1.56 0.44 0.05
C VAL A 29 -2.78 -0.47 0.06
N LEU A 30 -3.02 -1.20 -1.04
CA LEU A 30 -4.17 -2.10 -1.14
C LEU A 30 -4.17 -3.14 -0.01
N GLU A 31 -3.03 -3.78 0.25
CA GLU A 31 -2.90 -4.75 1.35
C GLU A 31 -3.14 -4.13 2.72
N GLN A 32 -2.57 -2.94 2.99
CA GLN A 32 -2.76 -2.25 4.27
C GLN A 32 -4.22 -1.83 4.49
N VAL A 33 -4.89 -1.34 3.45
CA VAL A 33 -6.31 -0.96 3.53
C VAL A 33 -7.18 -2.19 3.76
N ILE A 34 -6.96 -3.29 3.02
CA ILE A 34 -7.67 -4.56 3.22
C ILE A 34 -7.51 -5.07 4.66
N ASN A 35 -6.28 -5.10 5.17
CA ASN A 35 -6.03 -5.58 6.53
C ASN A 35 -6.77 -4.74 7.57
N ARG A 36 -6.78 -3.41 7.40
CA ARG A 36 -7.48 -2.52 8.31
C ARG A 36 -9.00 -2.69 8.26
N VAL A 37 -9.58 -2.88 7.08
CA VAL A 37 -11.01 -3.16 6.93
C VAL A 37 -11.38 -4.48 7.60
N ILE A 38 -10.56 -5.53 7.45
CA ILE A 38 -10.79 -6.82 8.12
C ILE A 38 -10.63 -6.70 9.64
N GLU A 39 -9.68 -5.90 10.12
CA GLU A 39 -9.50 -5.64 11.55
C GLU A 39 -10.71 -4.90 12.15
N ASP A 40 -11.24 -3.90 11.44
CA ASP A 40 -12.41 -3.13 11.87
C ASP A 40 -13.71 -3.93 11.74
N GLU A 41 -13.82 -4.80 10.74
CA GLU A 41 -14.98 -5.64 10.45
C GLU A 41 -14.59 -7.12 10.22
N PRO A 42 -14.41 -7.93 11.28
CA PRO A 42 -13.88 -9.28 11.15
C PRO A 42 -14.76 -10.27 10.38
N THR A 43 -16.04 -9.94 10.18
CA THR A 43 -16.97 -10.74 9.38
C THR A 43 -16.94 -10.38 7.90
N SER A 44 -16.23 -9.33 7.52
CA SER A 44 -16.17 -8.83 6.15
C SER A 44 -15.23 -9.69 5.30
N VAL A 45 -15.69 -10.04 4.11
CA VAL A 45 -14.94 -10.80 3.10
C VAL A 45 -14.66 -9.87 1.94
N ILE A 46 -13.37 -9.67 1.62
CA ILE A 46 -12.97 -8.86 0.48
C ILE A 46 -13.01 -9.72 -0.78
N GLU A 47 -13.92 -9.40 -1.70
CA GLU A 47 -14.09 -10.15 -2.95
C GLU A 47 -13.17 -9.63 -4.05
N SER A 48 -13.01 -8.31 -4.12
CA SER A 48 -12.09 -7.66 -5.04
C SER A 48 -11.65 -6.30 -4.50
N GLY A 49 -10.54 -5.79 -5.03
CA GLY A 49 -10.05 -4.47 -4.69
C GLY A 49 -9.16 -3.90 -5.79
N SER A 50 -9.16 -2.59 -5.91
CA SER A 50 -8.29 -1.85 -6.82
C SER A 50 -7.80 -0.56 -6.17
N VAL A 51 -6.65 -0.09 -6.65
CA VAL A 51 -6.04 1.15 -6.20
C VAL A 51 -5.83 2.08 -7.38
N GLU A 52 -6.04 3.36 -7.18
CA GLU A 52 -5.65 4.43 -8.09
C GLU A 52 -4.71 5.41 -7.37
N ASN A 53 -3.57 5.69 -7.98
CA ASN A 53 -2.59 6.65 -7.46
C ASN A 53 -2.89 8.03 -8.02
N LEU A 54 -3.29 8.96 -7.14
CA LEU A 54 -3.62 10.33 -7.51
C LEU A 54 -2.40 11.27 -7.52
N GLY A 55 -1.24 10.78 -7.09
CA GLY A 55 -0.01 11.56 -6.93
C GLY A 55 0.19 12.05 -5.50
N ASP A 56 1.39 12.57 -5.21
CA ASP A 56 1.77 13.21 -3.95
C ASP A 56 1.46 12.41 -2.65
N GLY A 57 1.39 11.09 -2.76
CA GLY A 57 1.09 10.20 -1.64
C GLY A 57 -0.41 9.99 -1.36
N PHE A 58 -1.28 10.43 -2.27
CA PHE A 58 -2.73 10.21 -2.22
C PHE A 58 -3.16 9.04 -3.10
N PHE A 59 -4.03 8.19 -2.55
CA PHE A 59 -4.55 7.00 -3.20
C PHE A 59 -6.05 6.90 -3.00
N GLU A 60 -6.76 6.50 -4.05
CA GLU A 60 -8.13 5.99 -3.94
C GLU A 60 -8.10 4.47 -3.93
N VAL A 61 -8.88 3.86 -3.03
CA VAL A 61 -8.99 2.42 -2.88
C VAL A 61 -10.45 2.03 -2.97
N TYR A 62 -10.77 1.21 -3.96
CA TYR A 62 -12.08 0.62 -4.12
C TYR A 62 -12.04 -0.82 -3.61
N LEU A 63 -13.00 -1.20 -2.77
CA LEU A 63 -13.17 -2.57 -2.27
C LEU A 63 -14.62 -3.04 -2.47
N GLN A 64 -14.77 -4.26 -2.97
CA GLN A 64 -16.04 -4.99 -2.93
C GLN A 64 -16.02 -5.92 -1.71
N VAL A 65 -16.96 -5.70 -0.79
CA VAL A 65 -16.98 -6.32 0.54
C VAL A 65 -18.32 -7.02 0.77
N SER A 66 -18.31 -8.31 1.02
CA SER A 66 -19.49 -9.09 1.42
C SER A 66 -19.45 -9.47 2.88
N ASN A 67 -20.64 -9.75 3.45
CA ASN A 67 -20.75 -10.21 4.82
C ASN A 67 -20.61 -11.74 4.87
N GLY A 68 -19.50 -12.24 5.41
CA GLY A 68 -19.22 -13.67 5.51
C GLY A 68 -20.20 -14.45 6.39
N GLN A 69 -20.96 -13.78 7.25
CA GLN A 69 -22.02 -14.39 8.06
C GLN A 69 -23.37 -14.44 7.33
N TYR A 70 -23.60 -13.55 6.36
CA TYR A 70 -24.86 -13.42 5.62
C TYR A 70 -24.60 -13.33 4.11
N PRO A 71 -24.24 -14.46 3.46
CA PRO A 71 -23.82 -14.49 2.05
C PRO A 71 -24.93 -14.12 1.05
N ASP A 72 -26.19 -14.11 1.49
CA ASP A 72 -27.33 -13.71 0.65
C ASP A 72 -27.51 -12.18 0.58
N VAL A 73 -26.76 -11.41 1.38
CA VAL A 73 -26.75 -9.95 1.32
C VAL A 73 -25.86 -9.49 0.17
N TRP A 74 -26.35 -8.53 -0.60
CA TRP A 74 -25.59 -7.95 -1.71
C TRP A 74 -24.25 -7.37 -1.22
N PRO A 75 -23.14 -7.58 -1.97
CA PRO A 75 -21.87 -6.98 -1.63
C PRO A 75 -21.97 -5.45 -1.57
N SER A 76 -21.31 -4.87 -0.59
CA SER A 76 -21.09 -3.43 -0.54
C SER A 76 -19.87 -3.04 -1.38
N HIS A 77 -19.93 -1.86 -1.97
CA HIS A 77 -18.88 -1.26 -2.77
C HIS A 77 -18.37 -0.02 -2.05
N ASN A 78 -17.19 -0.14 -1.42
CA ASN A 78 -16.62 0.89 -0.56
C ASN A 78 -15.48 1.62 -1.27
N TYR A 79 -15.50 2.94 -1.18
CA TYR A 79 -14.45 3.84 -1.67
C TYR A 79 -13.74 4.49 -0.49
N TYR A 80 -12.43 4.29 -0.42
CA TYR A 80 -11.57 4.87 0.60
C TYR A 80 -10.54 5.81 -0.01
N GLU A 81 -10.24 6.91 0.69
CA GLU A 81 -9.07 7.73 0.44
C GLU A 81 -7.97 7.34 1.44
N ALA A 82 -6.80 7.02 0.91
CA ALA A 82 -5.62 6.67 1.70
C ALA A 82 -4.49 7.68 1.46
N VAL A 83 -3.81 8.07 2.54
CA VAL A 83 -2.60 8.89 2.46
C VAL A 83 -1.42 8.12 3.02
N ILE A 84 -0.32 8.10 2.25
CA ILE A 84 0.91 7.36 2.59
C ILE A 84 2.08 8.25 2.97
N ASP A 85 2.97 7.71 3.80
CA ASP A 85 4.27 8.30 4.05
C ASP A 85 5.31 7.91 2.98
N ALA A 86 6.54 8.42 3.13
CA ALA A 86 7.66 8.10 2.24
C ALA A 86 8.10 6.61 2.26
N GLN A 87 7.52 5.78 3.13
CA GLN A 87 7.74 4.34 3.22
C GLN A 87 6.56 3.53 2.63
N CYS A 88 5.64 4.17 1.90
CA CYS A 88 4.37 3.60 1.43
C CYS A 88 3.45 3.10 2.58
N LYS A 89 3.58 3.62 3.81
CA LYS A 89 2.70 3.24 4.90
C LYS A 89 1.47 4.13 4.96
N VAL A 90 0.30 3.52 5.04
CA VAL A 90 -0.98 4.22 5.21
C VAL A 90 -1.03 4.80 6.62
N TYR A 91 -1.00 6.12 6.74
CA TYR A 91 -1.14 6.81 8.04
C TYR A 91 -2.49 7.50 8.20
N MET A 92 -3.22 7.69 7.11
CA MET A 92 -4.58 8.20 7.09
C MET A 92 -5.42 7.36 6.13
N LEU A 93 -6.62 6.96 6.57
CA LEU A 93 -7.59 6.21 5.79
C LEU A 93 -8.97 6.75 6.12
N THR A 94 -9.72 7.16 5.10
CA THR A 94 -11.07 7.72 5.23
C THR A 94 -12.01 6.96 4.32
N LEU A 95 -13.09 6.40 4.86
CA LEU A 95 -14.20 5.90 4.04
C LEU A 95 -14.97 7.10 3.48
N VAL A 96 -14.99 7.24 2.17
CA VAL A 96 -15.67 8.34 1.47
C VAL A 96 -17.10 7.95 1.15
N GLU A 97 -17.30 6.74 0.64
CA GLU A 97 -18.60 6.31 0.13
C GLU A 97 -18.78 4.79 0.23
N THR A 98 -20.04 4.37 0.43
CA THR A 98 -20.48 2.99 0.40
C THR A 98 -21.75 2.88 -0.45
N HIS A 99 -21.74 1.98 -1.44
CA HIS A 99 -22.91 1.61 -2.23
C HIS A 99 -23.34 0.16 -1.94
N MET A 100 -24.63 -0.15 -1.98
CA MET A 100 -25.22 -1.50 -1.84
C MET A 100 -26.11 -1.87 -3.03
#